data_AF-A0A9P5ZA47-F1
#
_entry.id   AF-A0A9P5ZA47-F1
#
_cell.length_a   1.000
_cell.length_b   1.000
_cell.length_c   1.000
_cell.angle_alpha   90.00
_cell.angle_beta   90.00
_cell.angle_gamma   90.00
#
_symmetry.space_group_name_H-M   'P 1'
#
loop_
_entity.id
_entity.type
_entity.pdbx_description
1 polymer ?
#
loop_
_entity_poly.entity_id
_entity_poly.type
_entity_poly.pdbx_seq_one_letter_code
_entity_poly.pdbx_strand_id
1 'polypeptide(L)'
;MAEPIYCPRGARGLPCLPCEELSTVEEEIRLLNAKRILIRSRVDRAHNPTSRVPSEIMSKIFTEFVPVDTDESYGVCVGHHRFAPVGHVKGKITTTPILLSAVCTTWRDIAQSTPQLWTSVSVDLSSEIHFDLLRGWLARSGMLPLHILIDASTQELYDIEISEKIIGLFATYAPRWFSLTITITHSQYFLFSFLHVEDVDPLMLHALKIVGYDLPDGITLGRIPNLRKITMDDLTTRSIQHLNFRTLTNVEGIFSSVDAVFHIFSNIPGLTHCTFDIAPDNMDDAETFRTTFIHHDSLVYLNIQLWDSLTDTVLSWLKLPALQHLAVDSLASAVLTVNVADLINRSSCSIKTLQINISREVQEYPSRIIPLLQSIPSTEDLEIRCIVQPSPLSIDPLLIMLSTTTLIVKNSESNTNFLPRLKTFRIIYSEFSWGCLIDMIQAHLDSSAELITEDPESNGRPLRSLCFVTGGLKNEIIPEECSEKLALAKAAGFQITFES
;
A
#
# COMPACT_ATOMS: atom_id res chain seq x y z
N MET A 1 -25.19 -32.88 -19.27
CA MET A 1 -26.45 -32.20 -19.62
C MET A 1 -26.71 -32.51 -21.09
N ALA A 2 -27.88 -33.04 -21.42
CA ALA A 2 -28.22 -33.37 -22.80
C ALA A 2 -28.24 -32.09 -23.66
N GLU A 3 -27.62 -32.13 -24.84
CA GLU A 3 -27.71 -31.06 -25.83
C GLU A 3 -29.19 -30.73 -26.12
N PRO A 4 -29.56 -29.45 -26.28
CA PRO A 4 -30.93 -29.10 -26.63
C PRO A 4 -31.25 -29.72 -27.99
N ILE A 5 -32.24 -30.62 -28.01
CA ILE A 5 -32.77 -31.22 -29.25
C ILE A 5 -33.31 -30.07 -30.10
N TYR A 6 -32.54 -29.69 -31.12
CA TYR A 6 -32.90 -28.61 -32.02
C TYR A 6 -34.16 -29.00 -32.79
N CYS A 7 -35.24 -28.23 -32.64
CA CYS A 7 -36.46 -28.43 -33.41
C CYS A 7 -36.15 -28.23 -34.91
N PRO A 8 -36.20 -29.27 -35.75
CA PRO A 8 -36.02 -29.07 -37.18
C PRO A 8 -37.28 -28.37 -37.67
N ARG A 9 -37.15 -27.08 -38.02
CA ARG A 9 -38.23 -26.26 -38.60
C ARG A 9 -38.97 -27.14 -39.62
N GLY A 10 -40.27 -27.36 -39.39
CA GLY A 10 -41.10 -28.14 -40.32
C GLY A 10 -41.01 -27.55 -41.72
N ALA A 11 -41.32 -28.33 -42.76
CA ALA A 11 -41.11 -28.07 -44.19
C ALA A 11 -41.64 -26.73 -44.78
N ARG A 12 -42.09 -25.77 -43.95
CA ARG A 12 -42.53 -24.41 -44.31
C ARG A 12 -41.94 -23.29 -43.43
N GLY A 13 -40.95 -23.57 -42.57
CA GLY A 13 -40.31 -22.55 -41.73
C GLY A 13 -41.12 -22.07 -40.51
N LEU A 14 -42.25 -22.70 -40.21
CA LEU A 14 -43.07 -22.43 -39.02
C LEU A 14 -42.55 -23.22 -37.81
N PRO A 15 -42.58 -22.64 -36.59
CA PRO A 15 -42.27 -23.37 -35.35
C PRO A 15 -43.26 -24.53 -35.17
N CYS A 16 -42.84 -25.63 -34.54
CA CYS A 16 -43.76 -26.71 -34.21
C CYS A 16 -44.70 -26.30 -33.06
N LEU A 17 -45.87 -26.94 -32.98
CA LEU A 17 -46.90 -26.62 -31.97
C LEU A 17 -46.35 -26.56 -30.53
N PRO A 18 -45.52 -27.51 -30.04
CA PRO A 18 -44.92 -27.41 -28.70
C PRO A 18 -43.99 -26.21 -28.51
N CYS A 19 -43.26 -25.77 -29.55
CA CYS A 19 -42.42 -24.57 -29.47
C CYS A 19 -43.25 -23.28 -29.46
N GLU A 20 -44.39 -23.26 -30.15
CA GLU A 20 -45.34 -22.15 -30.14
C GLU A 20 -46.05 -22.04 -28.77
N GLU A 21 -46.47 -23.17 -28.20
CA GLU A 21 -47.00 -23.25 -26.83
C GLU A 21 -45.96 -22.80 -25.80
N LEU A 22 -44.71 -23.27 -25.89
CA LEU A 22 -43.62 -22.85 -25.00
C LEU A 22 -43.37 -21.34 -25.11
N SER A 23 -43.30 -20.78 -26.32
CA SER A 23 -43.12 -19.34 -26.53
C SER A 23 -44.27 -18.52 -25.94
N THR A 24 -45.50 -19.04 -25.97
CA THR A 24 -46.68 -18.39 -25.37
C THR A 24 -46.57 -18.37 -23.85
N VAL A 25 -46.19 -19.50 -23.24
CA VAL A 25 -45.95 -19.59 -21.79
C VAL A 25 -44.78 -18.69 -21.36
N GLU A 26 -43.70 -18.64 -22.12
CA GLU A 26 -42.57 -17.74 -21.85
C GLU A 26 -42.98 -16.26 -21.87
N GLU A 27 -43.88 -15.88 -22.78
CA GLU A 27 -44.43 -14.52 -22.83
C GLU A 27 -45.34 -14.23 -21.62
N GLU A 28 -46.22 -15.16 -21.23
CA GLU A 28 -47.01 -15.02 -20.00
C GLU A 28 -46.13 -14.89 -18.76
N ILE A 29 -45.07 -15.69 -18.65
CA ILE A 29 -44.07 -15.59 -17.58
C ILE A 29 -43.42 -14.21 -17.57
N ARG A 30 -43.04 -13.66 -18.74
CA ARG A 30 -42.50 -12.29 -18.84
C ARG A 30 -43.49 -11.25 -18.32
N LEU A 31 -44.75 -11.31 -18.75
CA LEU A 31 -45.79 -10.37 -18.34
C LEU A 31 -46.08 -10.45 -16.84
N LEU A 32 -46.18 -11.67 -16.29
CA LEU A 32 -46.38 -11.88 -14.85
C LEU A 32 -45.18 -11.40 -14.03
N ASN A 33 -43.95 -11.60 -14.50
CA ASN A 33 -42.75 -11.06 -13.87
C ASN A 33 -42.75 -9.53 -13.88
N ALA A 34 -43.13 -8.88 -14.98
CA ALA A 34 -43.27 -7.42 -15.05
C ALA A 34 -44.31 -6.90 -14.04
N LYS A 35 -45.47 -7.57 -13.94
CA LYS A 35 -46.50 -7.24 -12.95
C LYS A 35 -46.00 -7.43 -11.51
N ARG A 36 -45.26 -8.52 -11.24
CA ARG A 36 -44.64 -8.79 -9.93
C ARG A 36 -43.68 -7.68 -9.52
N ILE A 37 -42.83 -7.21 -10.43
CA ILE A 37 -41.88 -6.10 -10.19
C ILE A 37 -42.63 -4.82 -9.82
N LEU A 38 -43.70 -4.48 -10.55
CA LEU A 38 -44.52 -3.30 -10.27
C LEU A 38 -45.16 -3.34 -8.87
N ILE A 39 -45.75 -4.49 -8.52
CA ILE A 39 -46.36 -4.69 -7.20
C ILE A 39 -45.30 -4.61 -6.10
N ARG A 40 -44.14 -5.25 -6.28
CA ARG A 40 -43.05 -5.21 -5.30
C ARG A 40 -42.56 -3.78 -5.07
N SER A 41 -42.39 -2.99 -6.12
CA SER A 41 -42.02 -1.56 -6.02
C SER A 41 -43.05 -0.73 -5.23
N ARG A 42 -44.35 -1.04 -5.33
CA ARG A 42 -45.39 -0.39 -4.51
C ARG A 42 -45.29 -0.80 -3.04
N VAL A 43 -45.06 -2.08 -2.77
CA VAL A 43 -44.87 -2.59 -1.40
C VAL A 43 -43.64 -1.97 -0.75
N ASP A 44 -42.51 -1.91 -1.48
CA ASP A 44 -41.27 -1.33 -0.98
C ASP A 44 -41.43 0.16 -0.66
N ARG A 45 -42.11 0.95 -1.53
CA ARG A 45 -42.40 2.37 -1.25
C ARG A 45 -43.31 2.59 -0.03
N ALA A 46 -44.21 1.66 0.25
CA ALA A 46 -45.11 1.78 1.39
C ALA A 46 -44.44 1.39 2.73
N HIS A 47 -43.51 0.43 2.71
CA HIS A 47 -43.00 -0.21 3.93
C HIS A 47 -41.49 -0.03 4.17
N ASN A 48 -40.70 0.42 3.18
CA ASN A 48 -39.26 0.59 3.33
C ASN A 48 -38.93 2.01 3.83
N PRO A 49 -38.36 2.18 5.03
CA PRO A 49 -37.98 3.50 5.56
C PRO A 49 -37.01 4.26 4.66
N THR A 50 -36.14 3.56 3.93
CA THR A 50 -35.15 4.18 3.02
C THR A 50 -35.81 4.88 1.83
N SER A 51 -37.06 4.55 1.50
CA SER A 51 -37.81 5.25 0.44
C SER A 51 -38.24 6.67 0.82
N ARG A 52 -38.15 7.05 2.10
CA ARG A 52 -38.46 8.39 2.61
C ARG A 52 -37.25 9.32 2.64
N VAL A 53 -36.06 8.78 2.40
CA VAL A 53 -34.82 9.55 2.38
C VAL A 53 -34.69 10.22 1.01
N PRO A 54 -34.41 11.54 0.94
CA PRO A 54 -34.16 12.22 -0.32
C PRO A 54 -33.00 11.58 -1.10
N SER A 55 -33.08 11.63 -2.44
CA SER A 55 -32.08 11.01 -3.31
C SER A 55 -30.67 11.53 -3.05
N GLU A 56 -30.51 12.80 -2.67
CA GLU A 56 -29.22 13.43 -2.38
C GLU A 56 -28.55 12.83 -1.15
N ILE A 57 -29.35 12.54 -0.10
CA ILE A 57 -28.85 11.92 1.13
C ILE A 57 -28.52 10.45 0.85
N MET A 58 -29.36 9.75 0.08
CA MET A 58 -29.06 8.38 -0.35
C MET A 58 -27.80 8.31 -1.22
N SER A 59 -27.60 9.23 -2.16
CA SER A 59 -26.37 9.34 -2.95
C SER A 59 -25.15 9.54 -2.05
N LYS A 60 -25.25 10.41 -1.04
CA LYS A 60 -24.17 10.62 -0.07
C LYS A 60 -23.88 9.35 0.74
N ILE A 61 -24.91 8.65 1.21
CA ILE A 61 -24.75 7.37 1.90
C ILE A 61 -24.05 6.36 0.99
N PHE A 62 -24.44 6.29 -0.29
CA PHE A 62 -23.81 5.39 -1.25
C PHE A 62 -22.33 5.71 -1.47
N THR A 63 -21.96 6.99 -1.55
CA THR A 63 -20.56 7.39 -1.76
C THR A 63 -19.68 7.09 -0.55
N GLU A 64 -20.20 7.20 0.69
CA GLU A 64 -19.47 6.80 1.91
C GLU A 64 -19.31 5.27 2.04
N PHE A 65 -20.16 4.50 1.33
CA PHE A 65 -20.10 3.03 1.32
C PHE A 65 -19.09 2.49 0.30
N VAL A 66 -18.54 3.34 -0.56
CA VAL A 66 -17.44 2.94 -1.47
C VAL A 66 -16.17 2.86 -0.62
N PRO A 67 -15.48 1.71 -0.55
CA PRO A 67 -14.19 1.63 0.11
C PRO A 67 -13.26 2.68 -0.50
N VAL A 68 -12.75 3.57 0.33
CA VAL A 68 -11.62 4.41 -0.05
C VAL A 68 -10.43 3.46 -0.10
N ASP A 69 -9.96 3.12 -1.30
CA ASP A 69 -8.76 2.32 -1.49
C ASP A 69 -7.56 3.14 -0.96
N THR A 70 -7.25 2.99 0.33
CA THR A 70 -6.08 3.55 0.98
C THR A 70 -4.89 2.61 0.74
N ASP A 71 -4.10 2.95 -0.28
CA ASP A 71 -2.65 2.72 -0.52
C ASP A 71 -1.94 1.38 -0.17
N GLU A 72 -2.54 0.36 0.46
CA GLU A 72 -1.83 -0.86 0.86
C GLU A 72 -2.71 -2.12 0.79
N SER A 73 -2.62 -2.86 -0.34
CA SER A 73 -2.74 -4.32 -0.47
C SER A 73 -3.20 -4.73 -1.87
N TYR A 74 -2.51 -5.72 -2.42
CA TYR A 74 -2.54 -6.27 -3.79
C TYR A 74 -3.92 -6.58 -4.40
N GLY A 75 -4.12 -6.12 -5.64
CA GLY A 75 -4.53 -6.87 -6.86
C GLY A 75 -5.82 -7.69 -6.86
N VAL A 76 -6.61 -7.58 -7.94
CA VAL A 76 -8.00 -8.05 -7.97
C VAL A 76 -8.47 -8.52 -9.38
N CYS A 77 -8.96 -9.78 -9.45
CA CYS A 77 -9.53 -10.49 -10.61
C CYS A 77 -11.08 -10.48 -10.77
N VAL A 78 -11.67 -10.81 -11.94
CA VAL A 78 -13.15 -10.80 -12.19
C VAL A 78 -13.67 -12.06 -12.92
N GLY A 79 -14.09 -13.12 -12.21
CA GLY A 79 -14.76 -14.27 -12.83
C GLY A 79 -15.75 -15.02 -11.92
N HIS A 80 -17.05 -14.90 -12.23
CA HIS A 80 -18.26 -15.63 -11.81
C HIS A 80 -18.29 -16.55 -10.56
N HIS A 81 -19.09 -16.19 -9.53
CA HIS A 81 -20.49 -16.67 -9.37
C HIS A 81 -21.23 -16.10 -8.14
N ARG A 82 -22.50 -15.73 -8.39
CA ARG A 82 -23.70 -15.58 -7.52
C ARG A 82 -23.55 -15.52 -5.99
N PHE A 83 -24.01 -14.39 -5.43
CA PHE A 83 -24.63 -14.25 -4.10
C PHE A 83 -24.08 -15.17 -3.00
N ALA A 84 -22.97 -14.79 -2.37
CA ALA A 84 -22.58 -15.31 -1.06
C ALA A 84 -22.13 -14.17 -0.13
N PRO A 85 -22.62 -14.10 1.11
CA PRO A 85 -22.20 -13.14 2.12
C PRO A 85 -20.85 -13.56 2.73
N VAL A 86 -20.05 -12.56 3.10
CA VAL A 86 -18.94 -12.58 4.08
C VAL A 86 -18.00 -13.80 4.03
N GLY A 87 -16.80 -13.60 3.49
CA GLY A 87 -15.67 -14.52 3.63
C GLY A 87 -14.73 -14.48 2.44
N HIS A 88 -13.55 -13.89 2.63
CA HIS A 88 -12.29 -14.08 1.88
C HIS A 88 -12.38 -14.55 0.41
N VAL A 89 -12.34 -13.63 -0.57
CA VAL A 89 -11.86 -13.96 -1.93
C VAL A 89 -11.21 -12.73 -2.60
N LYS A 90 -10.00 -12.93 -3.12
CA LYS A 90 -9.24 -12.02 -4.00
C LYS A 90 -10.07 -11.65 -5.24
N GLY A 91 -10.01 -10.40 -5.66
CA GLY A 91 -10.59 -10.01 -6.96
C GLY A 91 -12.01 -9.48 -6.97
N LYS A 92 -12.18 -8.16 -6.76
CA LYS A 92 -13.41 -7.45 -7.13
C LYS A 92 -13.14 -6.10 -7.80
N ILE A 93 -13.57 -5.92 -9.06
CA ILE A 93 -14.20 -4.65 -9.50
C ILE A 93 -14.97 -4.14 -8.29
N THR A 94 -14.84 -2.89 -7.90
CA THR A 94 -15.66 -2.29 -6.84
C THR A 94 -17.13 -2.48 -7.20
N THR A 95 -17.73 -3.64 -6.90
CA THR A 95 -19.08 -4.03 -7.35
C THR A 95 -20.14 -3.24 -6.61
N THR A 96 -19.72 -2.35 -5.70
CA THR A 96 -20.54 -1.48 -4.86
C THR A 96 -21.68 -0.81 -5.64
N PRO A 97 -21.46 -0.12 -6.78
CA PRO A 97 -22.55 0.50 -7.54
C PRO A 97 -23.52 -0.53 -8.15
N ILE A 98 -23.02 -1.70 -8.57
CA ILE A 98 -23.84 -2.80 -9.08
C ILE A 98 -24.68 -3.43 -7.97
N LEU A 99 -24.08 -3.66 -6.80
CA LEU A 99 -24.74 -4.19 -5.61
C LEU A 99 -25.84 -3.23 -5.13
N LEU A 100 -25.55 -1.93 -5.05
CA LEU A 100 -26.55 -0.90 -4.73
C LEU A 100 -27.68 -0.89 -5.76
N SER A 101 -27.34 -1.03 -7.04
CA SER A 101 -28.31 -1.11 -8.14
C SER A 101 -29.15 -2.39 -8.16
N ALA A 102 -28.78 -3.42 -7.39
CA ALA A 102 -29.51 -4.69 -7.31
C ALA A 102 -30.60 -4.70 -6.22
N VAL A 103 -30.59 -3.73 -5.29
CA VAL A 103 -31.50 -3.72 -4.13
C VAL A 103 -32.95 -3.43 -4.53
N CYS A 104 -33.21 -2.29 -5.15
CA CYS A 104 -34.53 -1.90 -5.64
C CYS A 104 -34.41 -0.93 -6.82
N THR A 105 -35.52 -0.61 -7.49
CA THR A 105 -35.52 0.31 -8.63
C THR A 105 -35.06 1.70 -8.23
N THR A 106 -35.51 2.22 -7.09
CA THR A 106 -35.10 3.54 -6.60
C THR A 106 -33.59 3.63 -6.33
N TRP A 107 -33.01 2.60 -5.71
CA TRP A 107 -31.56 2.57 -5.46
C TRP A 107 -30.76 2.47 -6.76
N ARG A 108 -31.28 1.73 -7.74
CA ARG A 108 -30.71 1.69 -9.08
C ARG A 108 -30.72 3.04 -9.76
N ASP A 109 -31.84 3.76 -9.71
CA ASP A 109 -31.97 5.09 -10.33
C ASP A 109 -31.02 6.09 -9.65
N ILE A 110 -30.94 6.06 -8.32
CA ILE A 110 -30.01 6.88 -7.54
C ILE A 110 -28.55 6.52 -7.89
N ALA A 111 -28.19 5.24 -7.88
CA ALA A 111 -26.84 4.80 -8.17
C ALA A 111 -26.42 5.18 -9.60
N GLN A 112 -27.30 5.01 -10.59
CA GLN A 112 -27.04 5.41 -11.98
C GLN A 112 -26.91 6.92 -12.18
N SER A 113 -27.65 7.72 -11.40
CA SER A 113 -27.61 9.18 -11.44
C SER A 113 -26.54 9.80 -10.52
N THR A 114 -25.69 8.98 -9.89
CA THR A 114 -24.61 9.43 -9.01
C THR A 114 -23.25 9.07 -9.65
N PRO A 115 -22.66 9.93 -10.50
CA PRO A 115 -21.42 9.64 -11.23
C PRO A 115 -20.22 9.27 -10.36
N GLN A 116 -20.16 9.81 -9.13
CA GLN A 116 -19.09 9.57 -8.15
C GLN A 116 -18.95 8.08 -7.79
N LEU A 117 -20.03 7.29 -7.91
CA LEU A 117 -19.97 5.85 -7.65
C LEU A 117 -19.21 5.08 -8.75
N TRP A 118 -19.04 5.68 -9.93
CA TRP A 118 -18.51 5.02 -11.12
C TRP A 118 -17.10 5.50 -11.50
N THR A 119 -16.44 6.28 -10.64
CA THR A 119 -15.10 6.85 -10.92
C THR A 119 -13.97 5.85 -10.75
N SER A 120 -14.16 4.81 -9.94
CA SER A 120 -13.17 3.75 -9.72
C SER A 120 -13.53 2.50 -10.50
N VAL A 121 -12.57 1.93 -11.21
CA VAL A 121 -12.74 0.71 -12.00
C VAL A 121 -11.47 -0.15 -11.93
N SER A 122 -11.66 -1.44 -11.68
CA SER A 122 -10.59 -2.44 -11.69
C SER A 122 -10.93 -3.49 -12.73
N VAL A 123 -9.99 -3.87 -13.59
CA VAL A 123 -10.23 -4.86 -14.64
C VAL A 123 -9.11 -5.87 -14.60
N ASP A 124 -9.45 -7.15 -14.71
CA ASP A 124 -8.48 -8.23 -14.77
C ASP A 124 -8.59 -8.97 -16.09
N LEU A 125 -7.54 -8.85 -16.89
CA LEU A 125 -7.48 -9.34 -18.25
C LEU A 125 -7.35 -10.87 -18.34
N SER A 126 -7.13 -11.54 -17.22
CA SER A 126 -7.13 -13.01 -17.12
C SER A 126 -8.54 -13.61 -17.07
N SER A 127 -9.56 -12.77 -16.87
CA SER A 127 -10.93 -13.22 -16.71
C SER A 127 -11.89 -12.69 -17.79
N GLU A 128 -13.08 -13.29 -17.86
CA GLU A 128 -14.13 -12.87 -18.79
C GLU A 128 -14.67 -11.47 -18.44
N ILE A 129 -14.29 -10.48 -19.24
CA ILE A 129 -14.73 -9.09 -19.06
C ILE A 129 -15.84 -8.75 -20.05
N HIS A 130 -16.95 -8.27 -19.52
CA HIS A 130 -18.06 -7.78 -20.33
C HIS A 130 -17.76 -6.37 -20.82
N PHE A 131 -17.26 -6.24 -22.05
CA PHE A 131 -16.87 -4.97 -22.67
C PHE A 131 -17.98 -3.89 -22.60
N ASP A 132 -19.24 -4.26 -22.87
CA ASP A 132 -20.37 -3.33 -22.78
C ASP A 132 -20.66 -2.85 -21.36
N LEU A 133 -20.43 -3.71 -20.36
CA LEU A 133 -20.59 -3.34 -18.96
C LEU A 133 -19.52 -2.30 -18.57
N LEU A 134 -18.26 -2.53 -18.97
CA LEU A 134 -17.16 -1.60 -18.76
C LEU A 134 -17.40 -0.26 -19.47
N ARG A 135 -17.84 -0.30 -20.73
CA ARG A 135 -18.21 0.91 -21.47
C ARG A 135 -19.32 1.68 -20.78
N GLY A 136 -20.36 0.98 -20.32
CA GLY A 136 -21.45 1.59 -19.55
C GLY A 136 -20.99 2.15 -18.20
N TRP A 137 -20.01 1.53 -17.56
CA TRP A 137 -19.39 2.00 -16.32
C TRP A 137 -18.69 3.34 -16.54
N LEU A 138 -17.78 3.40 -17.50
CA LEU A 138 -17.04 4.61 -17.85
C LEU A 138 -17.98 5.73 -18.30
N ALA A 139 -19.06 5.43 -19.02
CA ALA A 139 -20.06 6.43 -19.39
C ALA A 139 -20.78 7.04 -18.17
N ARG A 140 -21.11 6.23 -17.15
CA ARG A 140 -21.80 6.70 -15.93
C ARG A 140 -20.96 7.58 -15.03
N SER A 141 -19.63 7.48 -15.12
CA SER A 141 -18.70 8.36 -14.38
C SER A 141 -18.74 9.84 -14.81
N GLY A 142 -19.45 10.16 -15.90
CA GLY A 142 -19.63 11.53 -16.36
C GLY A 142 -18.31 12.12 -16.84
N MET A 143 -17.93 13.30 -16.33
CA MET A 143 -16.64 13.96 -16.60
C MET A 143 -15.69 13.92 -15.41
N LEU A 144 -16.01 13.13 -14.39
CA LEU A 144 -15.21 13.07 -13.16
C LEU A 144 -13.85 12.41 -13.40
N PRO A 145 -12.84 12.69 -12.55
CA PRO A 145 -11.56 12.00 -12.63
C PRO A 145 -11.72 10.50 -12.36
N LEU A 146 -10.91 9.68 -13.03
CA LEU A 146 -10.99 8.21 -13.02
C LEU A 146 -9.83 7.58 -12.28
N HIS A 147 -10.13 6.57 -11.48
CA HIS A 147 -9.16 5.70 -10.82
C HIS A 147 -9.22 4.33 -11.48
N ILE A 148 -8.15 3.93 -12.16
CA ILE A 148 -8.14 2.73 -12.99
C ILE A 148 -7.09 1.78 -12.47
N LEU A 149 -7.50 0.52 -12.25
CA LEU A 149 -6.60 -0.61 -12.04
C LEU A 149 -6.77 -1.59 -13.18
N ILE A 150 -5.68 -1.98 -13.82
CA ILE A 150 -5.64 -3.01 -14.86
C ILE A 150 -4.71 -4.11 -14.35
N ASP A 151 -5.27 -5.29 -14.12
CA ASP A 151 -4.54 -6.48 -13.73
C ASP A 151 -4.27 -7.37 -14.93
N ALA A 152 -3.00 -7.50 -15.28
CA ALA A 152 -2.46 -8.35 -16.32
C ALA A 152 -1.23 -9.10 -15.76
N SER A 153 -1.28 -9.46 -14.46
CA SER A 153 -0.17 -10.14 -13.80
C SER A 153 -0.11 -11.65 -14.09
N THR A 154 -1.17 -12.25 -14.63
CA THR A 154 -1.18 -13.66 -15.03
C THR A 154 -0.44 -13.84 -16.36
N GLN A 155 0.17 -14.99 -16.57
CA GLN A 155 0.82 -15.29 -17.86
C GLN A 155 -0.19 -15.45 -19.02
N GLU A 156 -1.42 -15.85 -18.70
CA GLU A 156 -2.47 -16.11 -19.69
C GLU A 156 -3.55 -15.01 -19.60
N LEU A 157 -3.78 -14.34 -20.73
CA LEU A 157 -4.95 -13.48 -20.94
C LEU A 157 -6.17 -14.38 -21.23
N TYR A 158 -7.36 -13.92 -20.86
CA TYR A 158 -8.60 -14.60 -21.23
C TYR A 158 -8.79 -14.60 -22.75
N ASP A 159 -8.64 -13.41 -23.36
CA ASP A 159 -8.75 -13.18 -24.80
C ASP A 159 -7.95 -11.92 -25.15
N ILE A 160 -6.97 -12.08 -26.06
CA ILE A 160 -6.07 -11.01 -26.50
C ILE A 160 -6.81 -9.90 -27.24
N GLU A 161 -7.78 -10.23 -28.11
CA GLU A 161 -8.53 -9.25 -28.89
C GLU A 161 -9.47 -8.44 -28.00
N ILE A 162 -10.08 -9.08 -26.99
CA ILE A 162 -10.89 -8.39 -26.00
C ILE A 162 -10.01 -7.48 -25.14
N SER A 163 -8.83 -7.95 -24.74
CA SER A 163 -7.87 -7.17 -23.97
C SER A 163 -7.44 -5.91 -24.73
N GLU A 164 -7.08 -6.02 -26.01
CA GLU A 164 -6.76 -4.87 -26.87
C GLU A 164 -7.92 -3.87 -26.95
N LYS A 165 -9.17 -4.35 -27.12
CA LYS A 165 -10.35 -3.49 -27.14
C LYS A 165 -10.55 -2.75 -25.82
N ILE A 166 -10.33 -3.43 -24.69
CA ILE A 166 -10.46 -2.85 -23.35
C ILE A 166 -9.40 -1.78 -23.11
N ILE A 167 -8.15 -2.07 -23.46
CA ILE A 167 -7.06 -1.11 -23.34
C ILE A 167 -7.29 0.10 -24.25
N GLY A 168 -7.71 -0.13 -25.50
CA GLY A 168 -8.10 0.93 -26.42
C GLY A 168 -9.24 1.78 -25.85
N LEU A 169 -10.24 1.16 -25.23
CA LEU A 169 -11.32 1.86 -24.54
C LEU A 169 -10.76 2.74 -23.41
N PHE A 170 -9.90 2.23 -22.54
CA PHE A 170 -9.31 3.05 -21.47
C PHE A 170 -8.54 4.24 -22.02
N ALA A 171 -7.74 4.05 -23.06
CA ALA A 171 -6.97 5.13 -23.70
C ALA A 171 -7.88 6.28 -24.17
N THR A 172 -9.10 6.00 -24.64
CA THR A 172 -10.07 7.07 -25.01
C THR A 172 -10.50 7.95 -23.84
N TYR A 173 -10.31 7.51 -22.59
CA TYR A 173 -10.63 8.26 -21.37
C TYR A 173 -9.39 8.87 -20.70
N ALA A 174 -8.21 8.82 -21.34
CA ALA A 174 -6.96 9.28 -20.75
C ALA A 174 -6.94 10.71 -20.20
N PRO A 175 -7.59 11.71 -20.83
CA PRO A 175 -7.65 13.07 -20.27
C PRO A 175 -8.27 13.15 -18.87
N ARG A 176 -9.00 12.11 -18.45
CA ARG A 176 -9.70 12.02 -17.17
C ARG A 176 -9.03 11.09 -16.17
N TRP A 177 -7.96 10.38 -16.55
CA TRP A 177 -7.25 9.52 -15.61
C TRP A 177 -6.67 10.36 -14.48
N PHE A 178 -6.95 9.97 -13.23
CA PHE A 178 -6.42 10.58 -12.03
C PHE A 178 -5.36 9.70 -11.38
N SER A 179 -5.63 8.41 -11.28
CA SER A 179 -4.67 7.39 -10.89
C SER A 179 -4.78 6.19 -11.82
N LEU A 180 -3.63 5.66 -12.25
CA LEU A 180 -3.54 4.49 -13.11
C LEU A 180 -2.60 3.47 -12.47
N THR A 181 -3.12 2.29 -12.20
CA THR A 181 -2.35 1.14 -11.72
C THR A 181 -2.41 0.05 -12.79
N ILE A 182 -1.25 -0.43 -13.21
CA ILE A 182 -1.09 -1.49 -14.19
C ILE A 182 -0.21 -2.57 -13.56
N THR A 183 -0.69 -3.80 -13.48
CA THR A 183 0.17 -4.95 -13.23
C THR A 183 0.33 -5.72 -14.54
N ILE A 184 1.56 -6.01 -14.96
CA ILE A 184 1.85 -6.58 -16.27
C ILE A 184 2.93 -7.66 -16.21
N THR A 185 2.93 -8.54 -17.20
CA THR A 185 4.02 -9.47 -17.50
C THR A 185 4.75 -9.04 -18.77
N HIS A 186 6.01 -9.48 -18.94
CA HIS A 186 6.82 -9.21 -20.15
C HIS A 186 6.04 -9.46 -21.45
N SER A 187 5.30 -10.57 -21.53
CA SER A 187 4.58 -10.98 -22.73
C SER A 187 3.38 -10.10 -23.06
N GLN A 188 2.87 -9.29 -22.13
CA GLN A 188 1.64 -8.51 -22.28
C GLN A 188 1.91 -7.01 -22.42
N TYR A 189 3.15 -6.58 -22.25
CA TYR A 189 3.58 -5.20 -22.36
C TYR A 189 3.12 -4.51 -23.66
N PHE A 190 3.10 -5.23 -24.79
CA PHE A 190 2.69 -4.68 -26.09
C PHE A 190 1.28 -4.08 -26.08
N LEU A 191 0.39 -4.55 -25.20
CA LEU A 191 -0.95 -4.02 -25.04
C LEU A 191 -0.94 -2.56 -24.55
N PHE A 192 0.09 -2.17 -23.81
CA PHE A 192 0.20 -0.87 -23.15
C PHE A 192 1.03 0.13 -23.96
N SER A 193 1.00 0.00 -25.29
CA SER A 193 1.67 0.94 -26.20
C SER A 193 1.30 2.40 -25.95
N PHE A 194 0.07 2.67 -25.47
CA PHE A 194 -0.40 4.01 -25.09
C PHE A 194 0.46 4.69 -24.02
N LEU A 195 1.24 3.95 -23.22
CA LEU A 195 2.20 4.51 -22.27
C LEU A 195 3.34 5.28 -22.97
N HIS A 196 3.58 5.00 -24.25
CA HIS A 196 4.67 5.55 -25.06
C HIS A 196 4.23 6.66 -26.01
N VAL A 197 2.92 6.79 -26.25
CA VAL A 197 2.38 7.58 -27.36
C VAL A 197 2.18 9.03 -26.91
N GLU A 198 2.74 9.98 -27.67
CA GLU A 198 2.57 11.43 -27.42
C GLU A 198 1.12 11.92 -27.63
N ASP A 199 0.27 11.16 -28.33
CA ASP A 199 -1.14 11.53 -28.61
C ASP A 199 -2.10 11.25 -27.45
N VAL A 200 -1.63 10.59 -26.39
CA VAL A 200 -2.42 10.40 -25.17
C VAL A 200 -2.04 11.53 -24.23
N ASP A 201 -2.99 12.43 -23.96
CA ASP A 201 -2.81 13.58 -23.06
C ASP A 201 -3.42 13.27 -21.67
N PRO A 202 -2.71 12.58 -20.76
CA PRO A 202 -3.19 12.26 -19.42
C PRO A 202 -3.09 13.49 -18.49
N LEU A 203 -3.80 14.57 -18.84
CA LEU A 203 -3.69 15.88 -18.17
C LEU A 203 -4.11 15.85 -16.70
N MET A 204 -4.98 14.92 -16.31
CA MET A 204 -5.43 14.78 -14.92
C MET A 204 -4.63 13.75 -14.11
N LEU A 205 -3.64 13.07 -14.70
CA LEU A 205 -2.97 11.94 -14.07
C LEU A 205 -1.97 12.42 -13.03
N HIS A 206 -2.24 12.08 -11.76
CA HIS A 206 -1.42 12.47 -10.61
C HIS A 206 -0.64 11.29 -10.02
N ALA A 207 -1.12 10.06 -10.19
CA ALA A 207 -0.46 8.86 -9.69
C ALA A 207 -0.40 7.76 -10.76
N LEU A 208 0.80 7.23 -11.02
CA LEU A 208 1.03 6.12 -11.93
C LEU A 208 1.74 5.00 -11.17
N LYS A 209 1.18 3.79 -11.21
CA LYS A 209 1.79 2.58 -10.67
C LYS A 209 1.90 1.53 -11.77
N ILE A 210 3.11 1.06 -12.04
CA ILE A 210 3.38 -0.02 -12.99
C ILE A 210 4.17 -1.09 -12.26
N VAL A 211 3.57 -2.27 -12.09
CA VAL A 211 4.20 -3.41 -11.42
C VAL A 211 4.37 -4.51 -12.44
N GLY A 212 5.53 -5.13 -12.52
CA GLY A 212 5.72 -6.22 -13.45
C GLY A 212 6.93 -7.09 -13.16
N TYR A 213 6.84 -8.32 -13.67
CA TYR A 213 7.93 -9.30 -13.62
C TYR A 213 8.64 -9.31 -14.98
N ASP A 214 9.96 -9.21 -14.96
CA ASP A 214 10.83 -9.21 -16.14
C ASP A 214 10.38 -8.18 -17.19
N LEU A 215 10.13 -6.93 -16.79
CA LEU A 215 9.70 -5.90 -17.74
C LEU A 215 10.75 -5.74 -18.87
N PRO A 216 10.33 -5.47 -20.12
CA PRO A 216 11.29 -5.25 -21.19
C PRO A 216 12.17 -4.05 -20.85
N ASP A 217 13.48 -4.16 -21.11
CA ASP A 217 14.45 -3.11 -20.84
C ASP A 217 13.96 -1.73 -21.29
N GLY A 218 13.76 -0.82 -20.33
CA GLY A 218 13.56 0.60 -20.60
C GLY A 218 12.17 0.99 -21.13
N ILE A 219 11.10 0.58 -20.43
CA ILE A 219 9.76 1.17 -20.61
C ILE A 219 9.87 2.69 -20.61
N THR A 220 9.54 3.34 -21.72
CA THR A 220 9.67 4.80 -21.82
C THR A 220 8.30 5.45 -21.65
N LEU A 221 8.10 6.13 -20.52
CA LEU A 221 6.86 6.84 -20.27
C LEU A 221 6.79 8.10 -21.15
N GLY A 222 5.63 8.32 -21.75
CA GLY A 222 5.29 9.55 -22.47
C GLY A 222 5.18 10.76 -21.55
N ARG A 223 4.69 11.88 -22.09
CA ARG A 223 4.54 13.13 -21.31
C ARG A 223 3.36 13.04 -20.37
N ILE A 224 3.63 13.10 -19.06
CA ILE A 224 2.61 13.14 -18.01
C ILE A 224 2.83 14.41 -17.18
N PRO A 225 2.25 15.55 -17.59
CA PRO A 225 2.68 16.88 -17.13
C PRO A 225 2.38 17.17 -15.66
N ASN A 226 1.38 16.50 -15.08
CA ASN A 226 0.88 16.72 -13.72
C ASN A 226 1.15 15.54 -12.77
N LEU A 227 2.02 14.61 -13.16
CA LEU A 227 2.36 13.44 -12.35
C LEU A 227 3.02 13.87 -11.04
N ARG A 228 2.55 13.32 -9.91
CA ARG A 228 3.07 13.58 -8.57
C ARG A 228 3.67 12.34 -7.92
N LYS A 229 3.02 11.19 -8.07
CA LYS A 229 3.45 9.88 -7.57
C LYS A 229 3.73 8.95 -8.73
N ILE A 230 4.92 8.34 -8.72
CA ILE A 230 5.25 7.22 -9.60
C ILE A 230 5.70 6.02 -8.75
N THR A 231 5.13 4.87 -9.03
CA THR A 231 5.58 3.58 -8.50
C THR A 231 5.90 2.68 -9.70
N MET A 232 7.12 2.19 -9.83
CA MET A 232 7.51 1.39 -10.99
C MET A 232 8.54 0.32 -10.63
N ASP A 233 8.30 -0.91 -11.06
CA ASP A 233 9.33 -1.95 -11.09
C ASP A 233 10.25 -1.72 -12.31
N ASP A 234 11.54 -2.00 -12.16
CA ASP A 234 12.58 -1.74 -13.17
C ASP A 234 12.65 -0.28 -13.65
N LEU A 235 12.63 0.65 -12.70
CA LEU A 235 12.69 2.07 -13.00
C LEU A 235 14.10 2.47 -13.47
N THR A 236 14.20 2.92 -14.73
CA THR A 236 15.45 3.37 -15.37
C THR A 236 15.46 4.89 -15.61
N THR A 237 16.64 5.46 -15.89
CA THR A 237 16.76 6.87 -16.33
C THR A 237 15.99 7.15 -17.63
N ARG A 238 15.96 6.17 -18.55
CA ARG A 238 15.20 6.25 -19.80
C ARG A 238 13.70 6.26 -19.52
N SER A 239 13.24 5.52 -18.52
CA SER A 239 11.82 5.37 -18.23
C SER A 239 11.13 6.67 -17.87
N ILE A 240 11.86 7.56 -17.20
CA ILE A 240 11.34 8.82 -16.67
C ILE A 240 11.81 10.06 -17.45
N GLN A 241 12.51 9.89 -18.58
CA GLN A 241 13.19 10.99 -19.28
C GLN A 241 12.25 12.09 -19.82
N HIS A 242 10.97 11.76 -20.05
CA HIS A 242 9.97 12.71 -20.55
C HIS A 242 9.03 13.24 -19.47
N LEU A 243 9.19 12.82 -18.22
CA LEU A 243 8.35 13.26 -17.12
C LEU A 243 8.70 14.68 -16.67
N ASN A 244 7.69 15.38 -16.15
CA ASN A 244 7.90 16.69 -15.54
C ASN A 244 8.38 16.55 -14.09
N PHE A 245 9.70 16.63 -13.88
CA PHE A 245 10.28 16.50 -12.54
C PHE A 245 9.91 17.60 -11.55
N ARG A 246 9.30 18.71 -12.01
CA ARG A 246 8.85 19.78 -11.10
C ARG A 246 7.58 19.42 -10.33
N THR A 247 6.77 18.50 -10.84
CA THR A 247 5.50 18.09 -10.19
C THR A 247 5.64 16.82 -9.37
N LEU A 248 6.68 16.02 -9.64
CA LEU A 248 6.94 14.78 -8.91
C LEU A 248 7.37 15.06 -7.47
N THR A 249 6.70 14.38 -6.54
CA THR A 249 6.94 14.47 -5.10
C THR A 249 7.17 13.12 -4.45
N ASN A 250 6.73 12.04 -5.09
CA ASN A 250 6.79 10.66 -4.57
C ASN A 250 7.32 9.72 -5.66
N VAL A 251 8.39 9.00 -5.35
CA VAL A 251 8.97 7.98 -6.24
C VAL A 251 9.18 6.70 -5.46
N GLU A 252 8.62 5.60 -5.95
CA GLU A 252 8.64 4.29 -5.30
C GLU A 252 8.95 3.17 -6.30
N GLY A 253 9.60 2.09 -5.87
CA GLY A 253 9.71 0.85 -6.65
C GLY A 253 11.11 0.25 -6.70
N ILE A 254 11.34 -0.62 -7.68
CA ILE A 254 12.61 -1.33 -7.88
C ILE A 254 13.39 -0.63 -8.98
N PHE A 255 14.62 -0.22 -8.68
CA PHE A 255 15.46 0.56 -9.58
C PHE A 255 16.41 -0.36 -10.31
N SER A 256 16.59 -0.11 -11.61
CA SER A 256 17.43 -0.94 -12.45
C SER A 256 18.92 -0.76 -12.16
N SER A 257 19.33 0.39 -11.62
CA SER A 257 20.72 0.72 -11.35
C SER A 257 20.88 1.87 -10.36
N VAL A 258 22.09 1.99 -9.81
CA VAL A 258 22.49 3.11 -8.95
C VAL A 258 22.47 4.46 -9.70
N ASP A 259 22.69 4.44 -11.02
CA ASP A 259 22.55 5.62 -11.89
C ASP A 259 21.11 6.17 -11.90
N ALA A 260 20.10 5.29 -11.91
CA ALA A 260 18.70 5.70 -11.85
C ALA A 260 18.39 6.42 -10.53
N VAL A 261 18.94 5.91 -9.42
CA VAL A 261 18.83 6.54 -8.10
C VAL A 261 19.46 7.92 -8.11
N PHE A 262 20.70 8.03 -8.59
CA PHE A 262 21.41 9.31 -8.69
C PHE A 262 20.65 10.32 -9.56
N HIS A 263 20.13 9.88 -10.71
CA HIS A 263 19.38 10.72 -11.63
C HIS A 263 18.12 11.28 -10.98
N ILE A 264 17.39 10.48 -10.20
CA ILE A 264 16.19 10.91 -9.48
C ILE A 264 16.53 11.98 -8.44
N PHE A 265 17.45 11.69 -7.53
CA PHE A 265 17.81 12.64 -6.47
C PHE A 265 18.42 13.93 -7.04
N SER A 266 19.10 13.88 -8.18
CA SER A 266 19.71 15.06 -8.80
C SER A 266 18.72 15.94 -9.57
N ASN A 267 17.64 15.37 -10.11
CA ASN A 267 16.78 16.08 -11.07
C ASN A 267 15.34 16.33 -10.59
N ILE A 268 14.90 15.74 -9.47
CA ILE A 268 13.54 15.91 -8.93
C ILE A 268 13.59 16.82 -7.70
N PRO A 269 13.59 18.16 -7.84
CA PRO A 269 13.83 19.08 -6.72
C PRO A 269 12.72 19.08 -5.66
N GLY A 270 11.52 18.61 -6.01
CA GLY A 270 10.35 18.56 -5.13
C GLY A 270 10.14 17.22 -4.45
N LEU A 271 11.09 16.28 -4.52
CA LEU A 271 10.94 14.95 -3.92
C LEU A 271 10.76 15.06 -2.41
N THR A 272 9.66 14.50 -1.91
CA THR A 272 9.30 14.49 -0.48
C THR A 272 9.34 13.08 0.11
N HIS A 273 9.01 12.08 -0.71
CA HIS A 273 8.99 10.68 -0.33
C HIS A 273 9.72 9.86 -1.39
N CYS A 274 10.64 9.01 -0.94
CA CYS A 274 11.32 8.07 -1.81
C CYS A 274 11.39 6.69 -1.15
N THR A 275 10.95 5.66 -1.86
CA THR A 275 11.16 4.26 -1.50
C THR A 275 11.87 3.59 -2.66
N PHE A 276 13.00 2.94 -2.44
CA PHE A 276 13.64 2.20 -3.52
C PHE A 276 14.30 0.91 -3.06
N ASP A 277 14.25 -0.07 -3.95
CA ASP A 277 15.11 -1.26 -3.99
C ASP A 277 16.01 -1.18 -5.23
N ILE A 278 17.13 -1.92 -5.28
CA ILE A 278 17.99 -2.01 -6.47
C ILE A 278 18.07 -3.48 -6.89
N ALA A 279 17.71 -3.76 -8.14
CA ALA A 279 17.68 -5.12 -8.67
C ALA A 279 19.08 -5.79 -8.67
N PRO A 280 19.19 -7.06 -8.25
CA PRO A 280 20.48 -7.76 -8.10
C PRO A 280 21.14 -8.13 -9.43
N ASP A 281 20.36 -8.32 -10.50
CA ASP A 281 20.86 -8.88 -11.77
C ASP A 281 21.51 -7.85 -12.71
N ASN A 282 21.40 -6.54 -12.40
CA ASN A 282 21.91 -5.44 -13.24
C ASN A 282 23.14 -4.75 -12.65
N MET A 283 23.89 -5.46 -11.79
CA MET A 283 25.11 -4.98 -11.14
C MET A 283 26.33 -5.10 -12.09
N ASP A 284 26.26 -4.50 -13.28
CA ASP A 284 27.46 -4.32 -14.11
C ASP A 284 28.46 -3.42 -13.36
N ASP A 285 29.71 -3.89 -13.32
CA ASP A 285 30.89 -3.39 -12.58
C ASP A 285 31.15 -1.87 -12.68
N ALA A 286 30.35 -1.04 -12.01
CA ALA A 286 30.64 0.38 -11.87
C ALA A 286 30.67 0.78 -10.40
N GLU A 287 31.83 0.61 -9.78
CA GLU A 287 32.33 1.48 -8.70
C GLU A 287 32.38 2.94 -9.20
N THR A 288 31.23 3.55 -9.49
CA THR A 288 31.17 5.00 -9.70
C THR A 288 31.22 5.65 -8.34
N PHE A 289 32.43 5.78 -7.80
CA PHE A 289 32.71 6.68 -6.69
C PHE A 289 32.33 8.10 -7.13
N ARG A 290 31.17 8.56 -6.67
CA ARG A 290 30.72 9.93 -6.92
C ARG A 290 31.22 10.81 -5.78
N THR A 291 31.92 11.87 -6.15
CA THR A 291 32.46 12.85 -5.21
C THR A 291 31.50 13.99 -4.91
N THR A 292 30.41 14.09 -5.68
CA THR A 292 29.43 15.18 -5.55
C THR A 292 28.30 14.78 -4.62
N PHE A 293 28.16 15.47 -3.50
CA PHE A 293 26.98 15.32 -2.65
C PHE A 293 25.73 15.88 -3.33
N ILE A 294 24.65 15.12 -3.30
CA ILE A 294 23.32 15.57 -3.70
C ILE A 294 22.63 16.16 -2.47
N HIS A 295 22.33 17.46 -2.54
CA HIS A 295 21.55 18.15 -1.52
C HIS A 295 20.07 18.08 -1.85
N HIS A 296 19.25 17.54 -0.95
CA HIS A 296 17.81 17.45 -1.14
C HIS A 296 17.02 18.04 0.03
N ASP A 297 16.56 19.28 -0.14
CA ASP A 297 15.97 20.08 0.94
C ASP A 297 14.53 19.71 1.31
N SER A 298 13.80 19.02 0.43
CA SER A 298 12.39 18.69 0.65
C SER A 298 12.12 17.24 1.04
N LEU A 299 13.13 16.36 1.07
CA LEU A 299 12.91 14.93 1.32
C LEU A 299 12.61 14.70 2.80
N VAL A 300 11.41 14.23 3.10
CA VAL A 300 10.91 13.99 4.47
C VAL A 300 10.90 12.51 4.82
N TYR A 301 10.65 11.65 3.83
CA TYR A 301 10.56 10.20 4.00
C TYR A 301 11.52 9.48 3.04
N LEU A 302 12.32 8.57 3.59
CA LEU A 302 13.22 7.71 2.84
C LEU A 302 13.09 6.27 3.32
N ASN A 303 12.74 5.36 2.41
CA ASN A 303 12.80 3.92 2.65
C ASN A 303 13.77 3.28 1.66
N ILE A 304 14.68 2.46 2.17
CA ILE A 304 15.75 1.85 1.40
C ILE A 304 15.69 0.35 1.61
N GLN A 305 15.45 -0.38 0.54
CA GLN A 305 15.40 -1.83 0.55
C GLN A 305 16.70 -2.35 -0.07
N LEU A 306 17.60 -2.94 0.73
CA LEU A 306 18.95 -3.26 0.28
C LEU A 306 19.22 -4.77 0.32
N TRP A 307 19.64 -5.32 -0.81
CA TRP A 307 20.01 -6.73 -0.93
C TRP A 307 21.54 -6.96 -0.95
N ASP A 308 22.37 -5.94 -1.23
CA ASP A 308 23.84 -6.06 -1.28
C ASP A 308 24.62 -4.75 -0.97
N SER A 309 25.91 -4.89 -0.68
CA SER A 309 26.92 -3.92 -0.25
C SER A 309 27.18 -2.72 -1.16
N LEU A 310 26.94 -2.81 -2.48
CA LEU A 310 27.16 -1.69 -3.40
C LEU A 310 26.22 -0.51 -3.13
N THR A 311 25.04 -0.80 -2.58
CA THR A 311 24.01 0.18 -2.23
C THR A 311 24.37 1.02 -1.00
N ASP A 312 25.33 0.55 -0.19
CA ASP A 312 25.89 1.30 0.95
C ASP A 312 26.43 2.66 0.47
N THR A 313 26.94 2.74 -0.76
CA THR A 313 27.50 3.97 -1.35
C THR A 313 26.44 5.03 -1.66
N VAL A 314 25.19 4.66 -1.93
CA VAL A 314 24.11 5.61 -2.25
C VAL A 314 23.92 6.60 -1.11
N LEU A 315 23.93 6.09 0.12
CA LEU A 315 23.79 6.92 1.30
C LEU A 315 24.93 7.92 1.46
N SER A 316 26.14 7.58 1.01
CA SER A 316 27.31 8.46 1.13
C SER A 316 27.15 9.74 0.30
N TRP A 317 26.33 9.74 -0.75
CA TRP A 317 26.15 10.89 -1.63
C TRP A 317 25.09 11.86 -1.16
N LEU A 318 24.19 11.45 -0.26
CA LEU A 318 23.00 12.23 0.06
C LEU A 318 23.25 13.21 1.22
N LYS A 319 22.64 14.39 1.13
CA LYS A 319 22.48 15.32 2.26
C LYS A 319 21.02 15.76 2.32
N LEU A 320 20.32 15.33 3.38
CA LEU A 320 18.86 15.31 3.48
C LEU A 320 18.39 16.07 4.74
N PRO A 321 18.52 17.41 4.80
CA PRO A 321 18.28 18.17 6.02
C PRO A 321 16.84 18.11 6.55
N ALA A 322 15.84 17.88 5.67
CA ALA A 322 14.43 17.79 6.06
C ALA A 322 13.95 16.38 6.45
N LEU A 323 14.84 15.38 6.45
CA LEU A 323 14.47 13.99 6.67
C LEU A 323 13.92 13.78 8.09
N GLN A 324 12.73 13.20 8.19
CA GLN A 324 12.04 12.90 9.45
C GLN A 324 11.72 11.42 9.60
N HIS A 325 11.53 10.69 8.50
CA HIS A 325 11.23 9.27 8.51
C HIS A 325 12.29 8.52 7.72
N LEU A 326 12.94 7.55 8.37
CA LEU A 326 13.92 6.68 7.75
C LEU A 326 13.52 5.22 7.98
N ALA A 327 13.40 4.47 6.90
CA ALA A 327 13.24 3.03 6.91
C ALA A 327 14.42 2.40 6.17
N VAL A 328 15.02 1.37 6.77
CA VAL A 328 16.16 0.65 6.19
C VAL A 328 15.90 -0.85 6.31
N ASP A 329 15.84 -1.52 5.16
CA ASP A 329 15.77 -2.98 5.11
C ASP A 329 17.16 -3.58 5.07
N SER A 330 17.37 -4.60 5.91
CA SER A 330 18.58 -5.43 5.97
C SER A 330 19.84 -4.67 6.42
N LEU A 331 20.00 -4.48 7.74
CA LEU A 331 21.30 -4.13 8.34
C LEU A 331 22.32 -5.30 8.33
N ALA A 332 22.39 -6.06 7.24
CA ALA A 332 23.29 -7.20 7.07
C ALA A 332 24.77 -6.78 7.13
N SER A 333 25.09 -5.55 6.69
CA SER A 333 26.44 -5.00 6.62
C SER A 333 26.75 -4.01 7.77
N ALA A 334 27.95 -4.09 8.35
CA ALA A 334 28.43 -3.09 9.30
C ALA A 334 28.62 -1.72 8.64
N VAL A 335 28.91 -1.70 7.33
CA VAL A 335 29.12 -0.49 6.54
C VAL A 335 27.83 0.32 6.42
N LEU A 336 26.68 -0.32 6.22
CA LEU A 336 25.38 0.35 6.17
C LEU A 336 25.06 1.11 7.46
N THR A 337 25.38 0.51 8.61
CA THR A 337 25.19 1.14 9.93
C THR A 337 25.98 2.43 10.05
N VAL A 338 27.25 2.41 9.59
CA VAL A 338 28.12 3.59 9.56
C VAL A 338 27.58 4.63 8.59
N ASN A 339 27.15 4.22 7.39
CA ASN A 339 26.67 5.13 6.37
C ASN A 339 25.36 5.83 6.74
N VAL A 340 24.48 5.15 7.48
CA VAL A 340 23.28 5.80 8.05
C VAL A 340 23.68 6.83 9.10
N ALA A 341 24.58 6.50 10.03
CA ALA A 341 25.07 7.45 11.03
C ALA A 341 25.75 8.68 10.37
N ASP A 342 26.57 8.44 9.36
CA ASP A 342 27.25 9.48 8.58
C ASP A 342 26.26 10.36 7.80
N LEU A 343 25.22 9.76 7.21
CA LEU A 343 24.14 10.50 6.56
C LEU A 343 23.47 11.46 7.54
N ILE A 344 23.14 10.99 8.74
CA ILE A 344 22.44 11.77 9.76
C ILE A 344 23.31 12.92 10.24
N ASN A 345 24.58 12.62 10.56
CA ASN A 345 25.56 13.64 10.95
C ASN A 345 25.73 14.69 9.86
N ARG A 346 25.93 14.26 8.60
CA ARG A 346 26.13 15.14 7.44
C ARG A 346 24.90 15.96 7.09
N SER A 347 23.70 15.41 7.29
CA SER A 347 22.43 16.06 6.99
C SER A 347 21.97 16.97 8.13
N SER A 348 22.44 16.72 9.36
CA SER A 348 21.96 17.40 10.57
C SER A 348 20.43 17.35 10.69
N CYS A 349 19.83 16.25 10.22
CA CYS A 349 18.39 16.06 10.22
C CYS A 349 17.89 15.57 11.59
N SER A 350 16.59 15.69 11.82
CA SER A 350 15.93 15.21 13.05
C SER A 350 14.96 14.09 12.71
N ILE A 351 15.48 12.86 12.73
CA ILE A 351 14.66 11.67 12.49
C ILE A 351 13.69 11.51 13.66
N LYS A 352 12.40 11.49 13.34
CA LYS A 352 11.29 11.25 14.28
C LYS A 352 10.87 9.79 14.25
N THR A 353 10.82 9.18 13.06
CA THR A 353 10.44 7.78 12.91
C THR A 353 11.58 7.00 12.28
N LEU A 354 11.95 5.90 12.92
CA LEU A 354 12.98 5.00 12.45
C LEU A 354 12.40 3.58 12.36
N GLN A 355 12.46 2.99 11.18
CA GLN A 355 12.13 1.59 10.95
C GLN A 355 13.38 0.83 10.51
N ILE A 356 13.66 -0.28 11.19
CA ILE A 356 14.81 -1.13 10.90
C ILE A 356 14.32 -2.56 10.69
N ASN A 357 14.61 -3.13 9.53
CA ASN A 357 14.40 -4.55 9.29
C ASN A 357 15.74 -5.31 9.40
N ILE A 358 15.81 -6.27 10.32
CA ILE A 358 17.00 -7.08 10.62
C ILE A 358 16.88 -8.42 9.90
N SER A 359 17.93 -8.79 9.14
CA SER A 359 18.02 -10.05 8.39
C SER A 359 18.97 -11.08 9.04
N ARG A 360 18.93 -12.32 8.52
CA ARG A 360 19.52 -13.58 9.08
C ARG A 360 21.03 -13.55 9.38
N GLU A 361 21.79 -12.66 8.75
CA GLU A 361 23.26 -12.70 8.78
C GLU A 361 23.88 -12.00 10.00
N VAL A 362 23.06 -11.33 10.81
CA VAL A 362 23.53 -10.46 11.89
C VAL A 362 23.48 -11.16 13.25
N GLN A 363 24.36 -12.15 13.49
CA GLN A 363 24.51 -12.76 14.82
C GLN A 363 24.95 -11.73 15.89
N GLU A 364 25.62 -10.65 15.47
CA GLU A 364 26.05 -9.53 16.31
C GLU A 364 25.19 -8.28 16.10
N TYR A 365 23.87 -8.42 16.04
CA TYR A 365 23.01 -7.25 15.80
C TYR A 365 23.06 -6.18 16.92
N PRO A 366 23.24 -6.50 18.22
CA PRO A 366 23.24 -5.47 19.27
C PRO A 366 24.42 -4.51 19.12
N SER A 367 25.60 -5.03 18.75
CA SER A 367 26.81 -4.21 18.56
C SER A 367 26.71 -3.26 17.37
N ARG A 368 25.73 -3.45 16.48
CA ARG A 368 25.48 -2.58 15.32
C ARG A 368 24.32 -1.61 15.56
N ILE A 369 23.20 -2.13 16.05
CA ILE A 369 21.98 -1.33 16.21
C ILE A 369 22.10 -0.37 17.40
N ILE A 370 22.72 -0.77 18.51
CA ILE A 370 22.82 0.11 19.69
C ILE A 370 23.64 1.38 19.36
N PRO A 371 24.84 1.32 18.75
CA PRO A 371 25.57 2.52 18.34
C PRO A 371 24.80 3.39 17.33
N LEU A 372 24.09 2.77 16.39
CA LEU A 372 23.22 3.50 15.47
C LEU A 372 22.15 4.28 16.24
N LEU A 373 21.40 3.63 17.12
CA LEU A 373 20.35 4.28 17.91
C LEU A 373 20.89 5.37 18.85
N GLN A 374 22.13 5.25 19.32
CA GLN A 374 22.83 6.32 20.04
C GLN A 374 23.09 7.56 19.18
N SER A 375 23.32 7.39 17.88
CA SER A 375 23.54 8.49 16.94
C SER A 375 22.25 9.23 16.53
N ILE A 376 21.07 8.75 16.95
CA ILE A 376 19.77 9.29 16.53
C ILE A 376 18.87 9.63 17.74
N PRO A 377 19.29 10.59 18.60
CA PRO A 377 18.58 10.91 19.83
C PRO A 377 17.21 11.58 19.61
N SER A 378 16.92 12.05 18.39
CA SER A 378 15.65 12.71 18.05
C SER A 378 14.48 11.76 17.87
N THR A 379 14.73 10.45 17.77
CA THR A 379 13.72 9.44 17.43
C THR A 379 12.60 9.41 18.46
N GLU A 380 11.36 9.52 17.97
CA GLU A 380 10.12 9.45 18.74
C GLU A 380 9.40 8.11 18.55
N ASP A 381 9.48 7.53 17.36
CA ASP A 381 8.84 6.27 17.00
C ASP A 381 9.89 5.30 16.45
N LEU A 382 10.08 4.16 17.12
CA LEU A 382 11.02 3.12 16.71
C LEU A 382 10.27 1.84 16.37
N GLU A 383 10.48 1.32 15.16
CA GLU A 383 10.01 0.00 14.76
C GLU A 383 11.19 -0.90 14.38
N ILE A 384 11.26 -2.08 14.98
CA ILE A 384 12.25 -3.11 14.63
C ILE A 384 11.51 -4.35 14.16
N ARG A 385 11.74 -4.75 12.91
CA ARG A 385 11.23 -6.02 12.36
C ARG A 385 12.37 -7.01 12.23
N CYS A 386 12.21 -8.20 12.78
CA CYS A 386 13.15 -9.30 12.62
C CYS A 386 12.64 -10.20 11.49
N ILE A 387 13.14 -10.01 10.27
CA ILE A 387 12.67 -10.74 9.08
C ILE A 387 13.58 -11.96 8.86
N VAL A 388 12.95 -13.13 8.65
CA VAL A 388 13.60 -14.41 8.27
C VAL A 388 14.42 -15.10 9.37
N GLN A 389 13.84 -16.02 10.15
CA GLN A 389 14.61 -17.06 10.86
C GLN A 389 13.80 -18.35 11.14
N PRO A 390 14.47 -19.52 11.32
CA PRO A 390 13.89 -20.70 11.98
C PRO A 390 13.91 -20.60 13.53
N SER A 391 14.62 -19.62 14.11
CA SER A 391 14.69 -19.31 15.54
C SER A 391 14.61 -17.80 15.76
N PRO A 392 13.93 -17.23 16.75
CA PRO A 392 13.77 -15.79 16.82
C PRO A 392 15.01 -15.08 17.38
N LEU A 393 15.21 -13.83 16.97
CA LEU A 393 16.25 -12.96 17.53
C LEU A 393 15.81 -12.48 18.92
N SER A 394 16.64 -12.62 19.96
CA SER A 394 16.34 -12.01 21.27
C SER A 394 16.64 -10.51 21.25
N ILE A 395 15.68 -9.67 21.62
CA ILE A 395 15.80 -8.20 21.72
C ILE A 395 16.22 -7.70 23.13
N ASP A 396 16.54 -8.62 24.04
CA ASP A 396 16.89 -8.33 25.43
C ASP A 396 17.99 -7.28 25.61
N PRO A 397 19.10 -7.29 24.82
CA PRO A 397 20.12 -6.26 24.93
C PRO A 397 19.57 -4.84 24.75
N LEU A 398 18.59 -4.66 23.85
CA LEU A 398 17.96 -3.36 23.63
C LEU A 398 17.03 -2.99 24.79
N LEU A 399 16.28 -3.96 25.34
CA LEU A 399 15.44 -3.73 26.53
C LEU A 399 16.27 -3.32 27.75
N ILE A 400 17.43 -3.97 27.96
CA ILE A 400 18.39 -3.63 29.01
C ILE A 400 18.97 -2.22 28.78
N MET A 401 19.32 -1.86 27.54
CA MET A 401 19.77 -0.51 27.24
C MET A 401 18.68 0.53 27.50
N LEU A 402 17.43 0.24 27.13
CA LEU A 402 16.29 1.12 27.39
C LEU A 402 16.02 1.27 28.90
N SER A 403 16.17 0.20 29.70
CA SER A 403 15.96 0.23 31.15
C SER A 403 17.06 0.97 31.91
N THR A 404 18.32 0.81 31.49
CA THR A 404 19.48 1.43 32.17
C THR A 404 19.67 2.90 31.83
N THR A 405 18.99 3.41 30.79
CA THR A 405 19.11 4.79 30.29
C THR A 405 17.84 5.63 30.52
N THR A 406 16.90 5.16 31.34
CA THR A 406 15.65 5.88 31.63
C THR A 406 15.87 7.21 32.36
N LEU A 407 16.86 7.27 33.26
CA LEU A 407 17.20 8.48 34.00
C LEU A 407 18.28 9.29 33.26
N ILE A 408 17.94 10.51 32.85
CA ILE A 408 18.91 11.48 32.32
C ILE A 408 19.69 12.04 33.52
N VAL A 409 20.66 11.28 34.03
CA VAL A 409 21.49 11.74 35.16
C VAL A 409 22.46 12.80 34.65
N LYS A 410 22.30 14.05 35.13
CA LYS A 410 23.12 15.21 34.76
C LYS A 410 24.62 15.11 35.09
N ASN A 411 25.11 14.03 35.73
CA ASN A 411 26.43 13.97 36.36
C ASN A 411 27.30 12.73 36.08
N SER A 412 27.01 11.91 35.06
CA SER A 412 27.94 10.83 34.66
C SER A 412 28.32 10.95 33.20
N GLU A 413 29.62 11.07 32.92
CA GLU A 413 30.27 11.15 31.60
C GLU A 413 30.10 9.88 30.72
N SER A 414 29.15 8.99 31.05
CA SER A 414 28.93 7.72 30.36
C SER A 414 27.49 7.56 29.88
N ASN A 415 27.28 7.59 28.56
CA ASN A 415 26.15 7.00 27.82
C ASN A 415 24.69 7.38 28.21
N THR A 416 24.43 8.59 28.69
CA THR A 416 23.07 9.00 29.13
C THR A 416 22.10 9.40 28.00
N ASN A 417 22.54 9.41 26.73
CA ASN A 417 21.72 9.89 25.62
C ASN A 417 21.30 8.77 24.66
N PHE A 418 20.52 7.81 25.16
CA PHE A 418 19.96 6.73 24.34
C PHE A 418 18.46 6.96 24.11
N LEU A 419 18.08 7.34 22.89
CA LEU A 419 16.68 7.57 22.49
C LEU A 419 15.84 8.34 23.53
N PRO A 420 16.27 9.53 23.98
CA PRO A 420 15.60 10.28 25.05
C PRO A 420 14.18 10.75 24.69
N ARG A 421 13.86 10.85 23.40
CA ARG A 421 12.55 11.34 22.91
C ARG A 421 11.57 10.23 22.52
N LEU A 422 11.94 8.97 22.72
CA LEU A 422 11.15 7.82 22.29
C LEU A 422 9.79 7.77 23.01
N LYS A 423 8.72 7.73 22.21
CA LYS A 423 7.31 7.68 22.60
C LYS A 423 6.67 6.34 22.29
N THR A 424 7.00 5.77 21.13
CA THR A 424 6.47 4.47 20.70
C THR A 424 7.59 3.53 20.34
N PHE A 425 7.46 2.27 20.75
CA PHE A 425 8.41 1.23 20.40
C PHE A 425 7.66 -0.03 19.97
N ARG A 426 7.86 -0.42 18.71
CA ARG A 426 7.23 -1.57 18.09
C ARG A 426 8.26 -2.61 17.68
N ILE A 427 8.00 -3.86 18.01
CA ILE A 427 8.87 -5.00 17.70
C ILE A 427 8.04 -6.06 17.00
N ILE A 428 8.55 -6.58 15.89
CA ILE A 428 7.87 -7.61 15.09
C ILE A 428 8.80 -8.82 14.94
N TYR A 429 8.27 -10.01 15.24
CA TYR A 429 8.93 -11.32 15.05
C TYR A 429 10.24 -11.51 15.84
N SER A 430 10.30 -11.02 17.07
CA SER A 430 11.46 -11.14 17.96
C SER A 430 11.12 -11.91 19.25
N GLU A 431 12.10 -12.62 19.81
CA GLU A 431 12.06 -13.12 21.18
C GLU A 431 12.50 -12.05 22.19
N PHE A 432 12.03 -12.18 23.42
CA PHE A 432 12.47 -11.39 24.57
C PHE A 432 12.21 -12.15 25.88
N SER A 433 12.96 -11.83 26.91
CA SER A 433 12.76 -12.31 28.26
C SER A 433 11.78 -11.40 28.98
N TRP A 434 10.73 -11.98 29.59
CA TRP A 434 9.76 -11.23 30.39
C TRP A 434 10.41 -10.39 31.49
N GLY A 435 11.47 -10.89 32.13
CA GLY A 435 12.25 -10.13 33.11
C GLY A 435 12.79 -8.82 32.55
N CYS A 436 13.45 -8.85 31.38
CA CYS A 436 14.01 -7.66 30.75
C CYS A 436 12.94 -6.64 30.36
N LEU A 437 11.78 -7.11 29.87
CA LEU A 437 10.65 -6.24 29.54
C LEU A 437 10.09 -5.56 30.80
N ILE A 438 9.87 -6.33 31.86
CA ILE A 438 9.35 -5.83 33.13
C ILE A 438 10.32 -4.83 33.76
N ASP A 439 11.62 -5.13 33.76
CA ASP A 439 12.65 -4.22 34.31
C ASP A 439 12.66 -2.89 33.55
N MET A 440 12.49 -2.92 32.22
CA MET A 440 12.39 -1.70 31.41
C MET A 440 11.14 -0.89 31.72
N ILE A 441 9.98 -1.53 31.83
CA ILE A 441 8.72 -0.86 32.19
C ILE A 441 8.82 -0.26 33.60
N GLN A 442 9.36 -1.02 34.55
CA GLN A 442 9.46 -0.60 35.94
C GLN A 442 10.42 0.58 36.10
N ALA A 443 11.59 0.53 35.46
CA ALA A 443 12.53 1.66 35.43
C ALA A 443 11.91 2.94 34.86
N HIS A 444 10.97 2.82 33.91
CA HIS A 444 10.27 3.96 33.33
C HIS A 444 9.13 4.50 34.23
N LEU A 445 8.42 3.62 34.92
CA LEU A 445 7.41 4.00 35.91
C LEU A 445 8.04 4.71 37.12
N ASP A 446 9.16 4.19 37.61
CA ASP A 446 9.88 4.77 38.75
C ASP A 446 10.39 6.18 38.42
N SER A 447 10.97 6.37 37.22
CA SER A 447 11.37 7.70 36.71
C SER A 447 10.19 8.68 36.63
N SER A 448 9.00 8.21 36.24
CA SER A 448 7.81 9.07 36.14
C SER A 448 7.25 9.49 37.51
N ALA A 449 7.46 8.67 38.56
CA ALA A 449 7.02 8.96 39.91
C ALA A 449 7.91 9.99 40.63
N GLU A 450 9.21 10.00 40.36
CA GLU A 450 10.16 10.96 40.95
C GLU A 450 9.96 12.41 40.42
N LEU A 451 9.47 12.56 39.19
CA LEU A 451 9.27 13.84 38.48
C LEU A 451 8.11 14.70 39.00
N ILE A 452 7.30 14.20 39.93
CA ILE A 452 6.18 14.97 40.53
C ILE A 452 6.71 16.04 41.52
N THR A 453 8.01 16.06 41.82
CA THR A 453 8.58 16.90 42.89
C THR A 453 9.42 18.10 42.45
N GLU A 454 10.08 18.11 41.28
CA GLU A 454 10.85 19.27 40.81
C GLU A 454 10.89 19.38 39.26
N ASP A 455 10.49 20.55 38.73
CA ASP A 455 10.69 21.08 37.35
C ASP A 455 10.08 20.30 36.15
N PRO A 456 9.05 20.84 35.43
CA PRO A 456 8.32 20.11 34.37
C PRO A 456 9.10 19.87 33.06
N GLU A 457 10.33 20.38 32.92
CA GLU A 457 11.13 20.24 31.69
C GLU A 457 12.27 19.21 31.78
N SER A 458 12.44 18.44 32.86
CA SER A 458 13.57 17.50 32.92
C SER A 458 13.31 16.17 33.63
N ASN A 459 13.53 15.06 32.88
CA ASN A 459 14.27 13.83 33.27
C ASN A 459 13.55 12.47 33.22
N GLY A 460 12.72 12.21 32.20
CA GLY A 460 12.33 10.85 31.83
C GLY A 460 12.00 10.72 30.34
N ARG A 461 12.34 9.58 29.71
CA ARG A 461 11.95 9.28 28.32
C ARG A 461 10.42 9.26 28.19
N PRO A 462 9.78 9.93 27.22
CA PRO A 462 8.32 10.07 27.13
C PRO A 462 7.62 8.84 26.53
N LEU A 463 8.05 7.63 26.91
CA LEU A 463 7.55 6.37 26.37
C LEU A 463 6.08 6.17 26.77
N ARG A 464 5.22 5.84 25.80
CA ARG A 464 3.76 5.72 26.01
C ARG A 464 3.18 4.43 25.45
N SER A 465 3.82 3.87 24.42
CA SER A 465 3.30 2.72 23.70
C SER A 465 4.39 1.69 23.43
N LEU A 466 4.09 0.44 23.76
CA LEU A 466 4.85 -0.74 23.38
C LEU A 466 3.95 -1.71 22.63
N CYS A 467 4.40 -2.12 21.45
CA CYS A 467 3.70 -3.10 20.62
C CYS A 467 4.65 -4.25 20.29
N PHE A 468 4.27 -5.47 20.65
CA PHE A 468 5.00 -6.68 20.33
C PHE A 468 4.14 -7.57 19.44
N VAL A 469 4.58 -7.79 18.20
CA VAL A 469 3.96 -8.72 17.27
C VAL A 469 4.78 -9.99 17.28
N THR A 470 4.28 -11.04 17.94
CA THR A 470 5.08 -12.24 18.23
C THR A 470 4.99 -13.28 17.13
N GLY A 471 3.86 -13.44 16.42
CA GLY A 471 3.78 -14.42 15.33
C GLY A 471 3.90 -15.88 15.76
N GLY A 472 3.36 -16.29 16.91
CA GLY A 472 3.44 -17.69 17.37
C GLY A 472 4.64 -18.04 18.26
N LEU A 473 5.40 -17.06 18.74
CA LEU A 473 6.60 -17.28 19.57
C LEU A 473 6.26 -17.55 21.04
N LYS A 474 7.23 -18.13 21.79
CA LYS A 474 7.09 -18.55 23.21
C LYS A 474 6.63 -17.44 24.17
N ASN A 475 6.64 -16.20 23.70
CA ASN A 475 6.27 -15.00 24.43
C ASN A 475 4.76 -14.74 24.45
N GLU A 476 3.94 -15.57 23.81
CA GLU A 476 2.47 -15.44 23.85
C GLU A 476 1.87 -15.69 25.24
N ILE A 477 2.51 -16.53 26.05
CA ILE A 477 2.04 -16.83 27.40
C ILE A 477 2.71 -15.85 28.37
N ILE A 478 1.91 -14.93 28.90
CA ILE A 478 2.32 -13.99 29.95
C ILE A 478 2.47 -14.76 31.27
N PRO A 479 3.67 -14.79 31.90
CA PRO A 479 3.84 -15.38 33.22
C PRO A 479 2.96 -14.67 34.25
N GLU A 480 2.42 -15.44 35.20
CA GLU A 480 1.55 -14.91 36.25
C GLU A 480 2.22 -13.78 37.04
N GLU A 481 3.51 -13.96 37.36
CA GLU A 481 4.36 -12.98 38.05
C GLU A 481 4.54 -11.65 37.28
N CYS A 482 4.37 -11.66 35.95
CA CYS A 482 4.49 -10.47 35.09
C CYS A 482 3.14 -9.78 34.87
N SER A 483 2.03 -10.52 35.03
CA SER A 483 0.67 -10.04 34.71
C SER A 483 0.25 -8.86 35.60
N GLU A 484 0.58 -8.91 36.89
CA GLU A 484 0.26 -7.83 37.84
C GLU A 484 1.00 -6.53 37.48
N LYS A 485 2.30 -6.62 37.17
CA LYS A 485 3.11 -5.45 36.79
C LYS A 485 2.67 -4.83 35.47
N LEU A 486 2.28 -5.63 34.49
CA LEU A 486 1.71 -5.15 33.23
C LEU A 486 0.36 -4.46 33.45
N ALA A 487 -0.48 -4.97 34.35
CA ALA A 487 -1.75 -4.34 34.70
C ALA A 487 -1.54 -2.97 35.37
N LEU A 488 -0.54 -2.87 36.26
CA LEU A 488 -0.15 -1.60 36.89
C LEU A 488 0.37 -0.59 35.85
N ALA A 489 1.21 -1.02 34.90
CA ALA A 489 1.68 -0.16 33.82
C ALA A 489 0.52 0.35 32.94
N LYS A 490 -0.43 -0.51 32.59
CA LYS A 490 -1.65 -0.11 31.85
C LYS A 490 -2.51 0.87 32.65
N ALA A 491 -2.66 0.66 33.96
CA ALA A 491 -3.39 1.57 34.83
C ALA A 491 -2.69 2.95 34.94
N ALA A 492 -1.36 3.00 34.83
CA ALA A 492 -0.59 4.24 34.73
C ALA A 492 -0.68 4.93 33.34
N GLY A 493 -1.48 4.40 32.42
CA GLY A 493 -1.74 4.99 31.10
C GLY A 493 -0.82 4.48 29.98
N PHE A 494 0.00 3.47 30.25
CA PHE A 494 0.94 2.92 29.29
C PHE A 494 0.24 1.90 28.36
N GLN A 495 0.32 2.10 27.05
CA GLN A 495 -0.31 1.22 26.07
C GLN A 495 0.62 0.04 25.76
N ILE A 496 0.23 -1.17 26.18
CA ILE A 496 0.98 -2.40 25.89
C ILE A 496 0.09 -3.35 25.11
N THR A 497 0.47 -3.64 23.87
CA THR A 497 -0.20 -4.61 23.00
C THR A 497 0.72 -5.78 22.67
N PHE A 498 0.14 -6.98 22.72
CA PHE A 498 0.75 -8.21 22.22
C PHE A 498 -0.17 -8.71 21.11
N GLU A 499 0.33 -8.72 19.89
CA GLU A 499 -0.38 -9.15 18.69
C GLU A 499 0.19 -10.51 18.25
N SER A 500 -0.71 -11.45 17.98
CA SER A 500 -0.36 -12.78 17.46
C SER A 500 -0.19 -12.73 15.95
#